data_AF-A0AA35ZKG4-F1
#
_entry.id   AF-A0AA35ZKG4-F1
#
_cell.length_a   1.000
_cell.length_b   1.000
_cell.length_c   1.000
_cell.angle_alpha   90.00
_cell.angle_beta   90.00
_cell.angle_gamma   90.00
#
_symmetry.space_group_name_H-M   'P 1'
#
loop_
_entity.id
_entity.type
_entity.pdbx_description
1 polymer ?
#
loop_
_entity_poly.entity_id
_entity_poly.type
_entity_poly.pdbx_seq_one_letter_code
_entity_poly.pdbx_strand_id
1 'polypeptide(L)'
;MFSIISLSMGQPSPSQVRDLDGHKVRSGTKYDILPVIRGMGGGVTHGSTRNESCPLDIVQANQELDNGMPLTFTPVNPKKGVIRESTDLNIIFLGAST
;
A
#
# COMPACT_ATOMS: atom_id res chain seq x y z
N MET A 1 -52.35 -9.10 9.74
CA MET A 1 -51.28 -8.40 9.00
C MET A 1 -49.96 -8.98 9.49
N PHE A 2 -49.33 -9.87 8.73
CA PHE A 2 -48.06 -10.50 9.15
C PHE A 2 -46.90 -9.63 8.64
N SER A 3 -46.16 -9.01 9.55
CA SER A 3 -44.96 -8.23 9.22
C SER A 3 -43.75 -9.16 9.24
N ILE A 4 -43.17 -9.41 8.07
CA ILE A 4 -41.89 -10.10 7.93
C ILE A 4 -40.77 -9.07 8.06
N ILE A 5 -40.09 -9.07 9.21
CA ILE A 5 -38.87 -8.29 9.41
C ILE A 5 -37.77 -8.98 8.59
N SER A 6 -37.46 -8.42 7.41
CA SER A 6 -36.37 -8.90 6.57
C SER A 6 -35.06 -8.30 7.09
N LEU A 7 -34.26 -9.11 7.79
CA LEU A 7 -32.90 -8.76 8.19
C LEU A 7 -31.99 -8.90 6.96
N SER A 8 -31.69 -7.79 6.32
CA SER A 8 -30.63 -7.74 5.30
C SER A 8 -29.28 -7.93 5.97
N MET A 9 -28.62 -9.07 5.72
CA MET A 9 -27.23 -9.29 6.11
C MET A 9 -26.34 -8.51 5.15
N GLY A 10 -25.70 -7.44 5.63
CA GLY A 10 -24.68 -6.73 4.86
C GLY A 10 -23.49 -7.64 4.57
N GLN A 11 -22.87 -7.47 3.40
CA GLN A 11 -21.66 -8.22 3.07
C GLN A 11 -20.52 -7.85 4.04
N PRO A 12 -19.73 -8.84 4.49
CA PRO A 12 -18.57 -8.58 5.33
C PRO A 12 -17.56 -7.73 4.55
N SER A 13 -16.94 -6.77 5.25
CA SER A 13 -15.86 -5.99 4.65
C SER A 13 -14.65 -6.89 4.35
N PRO A 14 -13.88 -6.64 3.27
CA PRO A 14 -12.68 -7.40 2.97
C PRO A 14 -11.67 -7.39 4.13
N SER A 15 -10.80 -8.39 4.18
CA SER A 15 -9.75 -8.52 5.20
C SER A 15 -8.85 -7.29 5.28
N GLN A 16 -8.26 -7.06 6.45
CA GLN A 16 -7.38 -5.93 6.71
C GLN A 16 -5.94 -6.31 6.40
N VAL A 17 -5.24 -5.48 5.64
CA VAL A 17 -3.80 -5.66 5.38
C VAL A 17 -3.04 -5.40 6.68
N ARG A 18 -2.04 -6.23 6.96
CA ARG A 18 -1.16 -6.11 8.12
C ARG A 18 0.28 -5.83 7.71
N ASP A 19 0.97 -5.04 8.51
CA ASP A 19 2.42 -4.85 8.39
C ASP A 19 3.18 -6.04 9.00
N LEU A 20 4.51 -5.97 8.95
CA LEU A 20 5.41 -7.02 9.44
C LEU A 20 5.31 -7.25 10.96
N ASP A 21 4.87 -6.23 11.71
CA ASP A 21 4.63 -6.32 13.16
C ASP A 21 3.22 -6.86 13.47
N GLY A 22 2.42 -7.14 12.45
CA GLY A 22 1.05 -7.62 12.58
C GLY A 22 0.03 -6.51 12.88
N HIS A 23 0.42 -5.24 12.86
CA HIS A 23 -0.51 -4.12 13.01
C HIS A 23 -1.25 -3.85 11.70
N LYS A 24 -2.39 -3.16 11.79
CA LYS A 24 -3.21 -2.82 10.62
C LYS A 24 -2.54 -1.71 9.83
N VAL A 25 -2.44 -1.88 8.52
CA VAL A 25 -1.97 -0.82 7.62
C VAL A 25 -2.99 0.33 7.59
N ARG A 26 -2.50 1.55 7.77
CA ARG A 26 -3.31 2.76 7.94
C ARG A 26 -3.10 3.73 6.78
N SER A 27 -4.18 4.38 6.37
CA SER A 27 -4.12 5.43 5.35
C SER A 27 -3.23 6.59 5.82
N GLY A 28 -2.37 7.10 4.93
CA GLY A 28 -1.49 8.24 5.23
C GLY A 28 -0.31 7.94 6.16
N THR A 29 -0.19 6.71 6.67
CA THR A 29 1.00 6.26 7.40
C THR A 29 2.08 5.82 6.43
N LYS A 30 3.35 6.06 6.79
CA LYS A 30 4.51 5.70 5.98
C LYS A 30 4.82 4.22 6.10
N TYR A 31 5.02 3.55 4.98
CA TYR A 31 5.45 2.16 4.92
C TYR A 31 6.51 1.99 3.84
N ASP A 32 7.45 1.09 4.09
CA ASP A 32 8.38 0.57 3.09
C ASP A 32 7.81 -0.74 2.53
N ILE A 33 7.91 -0.95 1.21
CA ILE A 33 7.52 -2.22 0.58
C ILE A 33 8.76 -3.06 0.39
N LEU A 34 8.86 -4.17 1.12
CA LEU A 34 10.03 -5.04 1.15
C LEU A 34 9.76 -6.37 0.42
N PRO A 35 10.79 -6.98 -0.19
CA PRO A 35 10.67 -8.29 -0.81
C PRO A 35 10.49 -9.37 0.26
N VAL A 36 9.57 -10.29 0.02
CA VAL A 36 9.36 -11.45 0.93
C VAL A 36 10.54 -12.43 0.85
N ILE A 37 11.13 -12.58 -0.34
CA ILE A 37 12.27 -13.47 -0.58
C ILE A 37 13.56 -12.66 -0.44
N ARG A 38 14.41 -13.08 0.50
CA ARG A 38 15.73 -12.48 0.76
C ARG A 38 16.72 -12.76 -0.37
N GLY A 39 17.75 -11.91 -0.48
CA GLY A 39 18.79 -12.00 -1.52
C GLY A 39 18.33 -11.62 -2.93
N MET A 40 17.12 -11.08 -3.10
CA MET A 40 16.56 -10.67 -4.40
C MET A 40 16.50 -9.13 -4.58
N GLY A 41 17.36 -8.41 -3.88
CA GLY A 41 17.34 -6.94 -3.82
C GLY A 41 16.69 -6.41 -2.54
N GLY A 42 16.55 -5.09 -2.48
CA GLY A 42 15.95 -4.34 -1.38
C GLY A 42 14.49 -3.98 -1.63
N GLY A 43 14.02 -2.94 -0.97
CA GLY A 43 12.65 -2.45 -1.07
C GLY A 43 12.35 -1.63 -2.34
N VAL A 44 11.09 -1.22 -2.47
CA VAL A 44 10.60 -0.48 -3.64
C VAL A 44 10.98 1.01 -3.52
N THR A 45 11.49 1.59 -4.61
CA THR A 45 11.86 3.01 -4.72
C THR A 45 11.52 3.55 -6.12
N HIS A 46 11.86 4.80 -6.40
CA HIS A 46 11.83 5.34 -7.76
C HIS A 46 13.23 5.44 -8.36
N GLY A 47 13.32 5.39 -9.69
CA GLY A 47 14.59 5.51 -10.39
C GLY A 47 14.42 5.81 -11.87
N SER A 48 15.47 6.33 -12.50
CA SER A 48 15.48 6.51 -13.95
C SER A 48 15.90 5.20 -14.62
N THR A 49 15.00 4.58 -15.39
CA THR A 49 15.30 3.39 -16.20
C THR A 49 15.35 3.70 -17.70
N ARG A 50 15.09 4.96 -18.06
CA ARG A 50 14.96 5.46 -19.43
C ARG A 50 15.94 6.60 -19.64
N ASN A 51 16.14 7.02 -20.88
CA ASN A 51 16.97 8.19 -21.20
C ASN A 51 16.25 9.53 -20.91
N GLU A 52 15.27 9.53 -20.01
CA GLU A 52 14.49 10.69 -19.59
C GLU A 52 14.63 10.85 -18.07
N SER A 53 14.63 12.09 -17.59
CA SER A 53 14.75 12.39 -16.16
C SER A 53 13.43 12.26 -15.41
N CYS A 54 12.30 12.47 -16.09
CA CYS A 54 10.95 12.39 -15.54
C CYS A 54 9.95 11.92 -16.61
N PRO A 55 8.91 11.15 -16.23
CA PRO A 55 8.65 10.62 -14.89
C PRO A 55 9.65 9.51 -14.53
N LEU A 56 9.95 9.37 -13.24
CA LEU A 56 10.72 8.23 -12.75
C LEU A 56 9.86 6.97 -12.75
N ASP A 57 10.49 5.84 -13.01
CA ASP A 57 9.85 4.53 -12.92
C ASP A 57 9.93 4.02 -11.48
N ILE A 58 9.00 3.12 -11.14
CA ILE A 58 9.03 2.42 -9.86
C ILE A 58 9.89 1.16 -10.02
N VAL A 59 10.92 1.07 -9.21
CA VAL A 59 11.94 0.02 -9.28
C VAL A 59 12.16 -0.63 -7.92
N GLN A 60 12.77 -1.80 -7.92
CA GLN A 60 13.26 -2.42 -6.70
C GLN A 60 14.73 -2.02 -6.49
N ALA A 61 15.10 -1.67 -5.25
CA ALA A 61 16.48 -1.37 -4.91
C ALA A 61 17.37 -2.60 -5.12
N ASN A 62 18.61 -2.40 -5.58
CA ASN A 62 19.53 -3.50 -5.86
C ASN A 62 20.14 -4.11 -4.59
N GLN A 63 20.32 -3.30 -3.53
CA GLN A 63 20.96 -3.73 -2.30
C GLN A 63 19.91 -4.22 -1.31
N GLU A 64 20.08 -5.45 -0.79
CA GLU A 64 19.14 -6.04 0.17
C GLU A 64 18.97 -5.22 1.46
N LEU A 65 19.99 -4.45 1.85
CA LEU A 65 19.96 -3.60 3.02
C LEU A 65 19.27 -2.25 2.78
N ASP A 66 18.92 -1.93 1.54
CA ASP A 66 18.18 -0.73 1.18
C ASP A 66 16.67 -1.01 1.27
N ASN A 67 15.98 -0.37 2.21
CA ASN A 67 14.54 -0.52 2.38
C ASN A 67 13.72 0.19 1.28
N GLY A 68 14.38 0.89 0.35
CA GLY A 68 13.74 1.71 -0.64
C GLY A 68 13.25 3.02 -0.04
N MET A 69 12.16 3.57 -0.59
CA MET A 69 11.65 4.86 -0.16
C MET A 69 10.24 4.71 0.43
N PRO A 70 9.95 5.36 1.57
CA PRO A 70 8.65 5.24 2.21
C PRO A 70 7.54 5.84 1.34
N LEU A 71 6.40 5.19 1.37
CA LEU A 71 5.20 5.60 0.66
C LEU A 71 3.97 5.56 1.55
N THR A 72 2.87 6.13 1.06
CA THR A 72 1.58 6.10 1.73
C THR A 72 0.53 5.44 0.85
N PHE A 73 -0.41 4.76 1.51
CA PHE A 73 -1.62 4.24 0.89
C PHE A 73 -2.78 5.19 1.18
N THR A 74 -3.62 5.45 0.17
CA THR A 74 -4.88 6.18 0.31
C THR A 74 -5.98 5.39 -0.39
N PRO A 75 -7.00 4.88 0.31
CA PRO A 75 -8.07 4.13 -0.33
C PRO A 75 -8.96 5.04 -1.17
N VAL A 76 -9.60 4.46 -2.19
CA VAL A 76 -10.55 5.14 -3.07
C VAL A 76 -11.63 5.93 -2.31
N ASN A 77 -12.04 5.43 -1.13
CA ASN A 77 -12.85 6.20 -0.18
C ASN A 77 -11.96 6.80 0.92
N PRO A 78 -11.60 8.09 0.84
CA PRO A 78 -10.65 8.73 1.77
C PRO A 78 -11.17 8.84 3.21
N LYS A 79 -12.48 8.57 3.44
CA LYS A 79 -13.05 8.50 4.80
C LYS A 79 -12.66 7.20 5.53
N LYS A 80 -12.08 6.21 4.83
CA LYS A 80 -11.65 4.94 5.42
C LYS A 80 -10.17 5.02 5.80
N GLY A 81 -9.87 4.82 7.08
CA GLY A 81 -8.49 4.91 7.60
C GLY A 81 -7.72 3.60 7.65
N VAL A 82 -8.34 2.46 7.35
CA VAL A 82 -7.70 1.13 7.37
C VAL A 82 -7.63 0.59 5.96
N ILE A 83 -6.45 0.15 5.55
CA ILE A 83 -6.22 -0.48 4.24
C ILE A 83 -6.73 -1.93 4.28
N ARG A 84 -7.48 -2.30 3.24
CA ARG A 84 -8.12 -3.60 3.12
C ARG A 84 -7.77 -4.24 1.79
N GLU A 85 -7.76 -5.56 1.78
CA GLU A 85 -7.62 -6.35 0.55
C GLU A 85 -8.75 -6.02 -0.43
N SER A 86 -8.51 -6.26 -1.72
CA SER A 86 -9.50 -6.09 -2.79
C SER A 86 -10.19 -4.72 -2.78
N THR A 87 -9.45 -3.67 -2.41
CA THR A 87 -9.90 -2.28 -2.37
C THR A 87 -8.94 -1.43 -3.17
N ASP A 88 -9.44 -0.61 -4.09
CA ASP A 88 -8.60 0.27 -4.90
C ASP A 88 -7.90 1.34 -4.04
N LEU A 89 -6.62 1.57 -4.31
CA LEU A 89 -5.76 2.48 -3.55
C LEU A 89 -4.96 3.38 -4.50
N ASN A 90 -4.69 4.60 -4.06
CA ASN A 90 -3.56 5.40 -4.52
C ASN A 90 -2.34 5.09 -3.66
N ILE A 91 -1.18 4.91 -4.29
CA ILE A 91 0.10 4.63 -3.63
C ILE A 91 1.09 5.70 -4.07
N ILE A 92 1.64 6.46 -3.12
CA ILE A 92 2.45 7.65 -3.43
C ILE A 92 3.69 7.65 -2.55
N PHE A 93 4.87 7.72 -3.18
CA PHE A 93 6.13 7.97 -2.48
C PHE A 93 6.13 9.32 -1.81
N LEU A 94 6.63 9.37 -0.59
CA LEU A 94 6.86 10.62 0.12
C LEU A 94 8.19 11.18 -0.36
N GLY A 95 8.13 12.21 -1.22
CA GLY A 95 9.28 12.70 -1.95
C GLY A 95 10.43 13.15 -1.04
N ALA A 96 11.65 12.80 -1.43
CA ALA A 96 12.77 13.70 -1.28
C ALA A 96 12.64 14.77 -2.37
N SER A 97 12.21 15.98 -2.00
CA SER A 97 12.60 17.17 -2.75
C SER A 97 14.06 17.44 -2.39
N THR A 98 14.99 17.01 -3.22
CA THR A 98 16.39 17.45 -3.17
C THR A 98 16.83 17.81 -4.56
#